data_AF-A0A1M3LJ77-F1
#
_entry.id   AF-A0A1M3LJ77-F1
#
_cell.length_a   1.000
_cell.length_b   1.000
_cell.length_c   1.000
_cell.angle_alpha   90.00
_cell.angle_beta   90.00
_cell.angle_gamma   90.00
#
_symmetry.space_group_name_H-M   'P 1'
#
loop_
_entity.id
_entity.type
_entity.pdbx_description
1 polymer ?
#
loop_
_entity_poly.entity_id
_entity_poly.type
_entity_poly.pdbx_seq_one_letter_code
_entity_poly.pdbx_strand_id
1 'polypeptide(L)'
;MSDDQAAKIKASIAIAQQDLVELFRPTDPKEVVEFMARLATRRNIDLPPAPDLAADALAISSKLPADLFNLACQRLWTDFAYRRLPEPSDFTNSVADLLEIRTTAQAKIHNMEMRLASRQILKEKSSSRRSAQRG
;
A
#
# COMPACT_ATOMS: atom_id res chain seq x y z
N MET A 1 24.50 2.47 -20.61
CA MET A 1 24.23 1.55 -19.51
C MET A 1 24.72 0.19 -19.96
N SER A 2 25.66 -0.42 -19.23
CA SER A 2 26.12 -1.77 -19.55
C SER A 2 25.00 -2.79 -19.26
N ASP A 3 25.07 -3.97 -19.89
CA ASP A 3 24.10 -5.04 -19.64
C ASP A 3 24.15 -5.54 -18.18
N ASP A 4 25.32 -5.50 -17.55
CA ASP A 4 25.51 -5.76 -16.12
C ASP A 4 24.76 -4.74 -15.24
N GLN A 5 24.83 -3.45 -15.57
CA GLN A 5 24.10 -2.41 -14.86
C GLN A 5 22.58 -2.54 -15.04
N ALA A 6 22.12 -2.98 -16.22
CA ALA A 6 20.71 -3.26 -16.48
C ALA A 6 20.20 -4.42 -15.62
N ALA A 7 20.98 -5.50 -15.51
CA ALA A 7 20.64 -6.68 -14.71
C ALA A 7 20.58 -6.35 -13.21
N LYS A 8 21.53 -5.56 -12.71
CA LYS A 8 21.53 -5.08 -11.31
C LYS A 8 20.28 -4.26 -10.99
N ILE A 9 19.91 -3.31 -11.86
CA ILE A 9 18.68 -2.51 -11.67
C ILE A 9 17.44 -3.41 -11.68
N LYS A 10 17.36 -4.39 -12.58
CA LYS A 10 16.25 -5.34 -12.63
C LYS A 10 16.12 -6.13 -11.32
N ALA A 11 17.23 -6.62 -10.78
CA ALA A 11 17.25 -7.34 -9.51
C ALA A 11 16.80 -6.44 -8.35
N SER A 12 17.27 -5.18 -8.29
CA SER A 12 16.84 -4.23 -7.27
C SER A 12 15.35 -3.89 -7.35
N ILE A 13 14.79 -3.78 -8.56
CA ILE A 13 13.34 -3.57 -8.75
C ILE A 13 12.55 -4.77 -8.20
N ALA A 14 13.00 -6.00 -8.48
CA ALA A 14 12.32 -7.20 -8.01
C ALA A 14 12.30 -7.28 -6.47
N ILE A 15 13.42 -6.96 -5.82
CA ILE A 15 13.49 -6.87 -4.35
C ILE A 15 12.52 -5.80 -3.84
N ALA A 16 12.56 -4.59 -4.42
CA ALA A 16 11.69 -3.50 -3.99
C ALA A 16 10.20 -3.82 -4.20
N GLN A 17 9.85 -4.57 -5.24
CA GLN A 17 8.48 -5.06 -5.46
C GLN A 17 8.05 -6.04 -4.35
N GLN A 18 8.93 -6.94 -3.94
CA GLN A 18 8.66 -7.87 -2.83
C GLN A 18 8.47 -7.11 -1.51
N ASP A 19 9.33 -6.13 -1.22
CA ASP A 19 9.19 -5.29 -0.03
C ASP A 19 7.85 -4.52 -0.04
N LEU A 20 7.41 -4.02 -1.19
CA LEU A 20 6.10 -3.37 -1.32
C LEU A 20 4.94 -4.32 -1.04
N VAL A 21 5.01 -5.58 -1.47
CA VAL A 21 3.95 -6.56 -1.18
C VAL A 21 3.76 -6.73 0.32
N GLU A 22 4.86 -6.86 1.06
CA GLU A 22 4.82 -6.97 2.53
C GLU A 22 4.31 -5.66 3.18
N LEU A 23 4.78 -4.50 2.70
CA LEU A 23 4.32 -3.19 3.19
C LEU A 23 2.85 -2.89 2.87
N PHE A 24 2.24 -3.57 1.93
CA PHE A 24 0.82 -3.41 1.57
C PHE A 24 -0.04 -4.60 2.02
N ARG A 25 0.49 -5.49 2.87
CA ARG A 25 -0.30 -6.57 3.45
C ARG A 25 -1.53 -6.00 4.16
N PRO A 26 -2.75 -6.37 3.75
CA PRO A 26 -3.96 -5.78 4.29
C PRO A 26 -4.14 -6.18 5.76
N THR A 27 -4.78 -5.28 6.52
CA THR A 27 -5.24 -5.56 7.88
C THR A 27 -6.30 -6.67 7.87
N ASP A 28 -6.36 -7.52 8.90
CA ASP A 28 -7.49 -8.45 9.05
C ASP A 28 -8.75 -7.67 9.48
N PRO A 29 -9.89 -7.76 8.77
CA PRO A 29 -11.14 -7.16 9.20
C PRO A 29 -11.52 -7.47 10.65
N LYS A 30 -11.17 -8.66 11.16
CA LYS A 30 -11.43 -9.05 12.56
C LYS A 30 -10.71 -8.15 13.55
N GLU A 31 -9.46 -7.76 13.27
CA GLU A 31 -8.70 -6.84 14.12
C GLU A 31 -9.36 -5.46 14.18
N VAL A 32 -9.97 -5.03 13.07
CA VAL A 32 -10.73 -3.78 13.01
C VAL A 32 -11.97 -3.84 13.90
N VAL A 33 -12.76 -4.91 13.78
CA VAL A 33 -13.94 -5.15 14.62
C VAL A 33 -13.56 -5.17 16.11
N GLU A 34 -12.49 -5.87 16.46
CA GLU A 34 -12.00 -5.94 17.85
C GLU A 34 -11.57 -4.58 18.39
N PHE A 35 -10.89 -3.76 17.58
CA PHE A 35 -10.55 -2.40 17.97
C PHE A 35 -11.80 -1.53 18.19
N MET A 36 -12.74 -1.53 17.26
CA MET A 36 -13.97 -0.74 17.35
C MET A 36 -14.81 -1.16 18.57
N ALA A 37 -14.94 -2.45 18.83
CA ALA A 37 -15.65 -2.96 20.01
C ALA A 37 -14.97 -2.52 21.33
N ARG A 38 -13.63 -2.57 21.41
CA ARG A 38 -12.89 -2.11 22.59
C ARG A 38 -13.06 -0.61 22.80
N LEU A 39 -12.98 0.18 21.74
CA LEU A 39 -13.12 1.62 21.80
C LEU A 39 -14.55 2.04 22.21
N ALA A 40 -15.57 1.41 21.60
CA ALA A 40 -16.98 1.58 21.95
C ALA A 40 -17.21 1.34 23.45
N THR A 41 -16.73 0.19 23.95
CA THR A 41 -16.84 -0.19 25.36
C THR A 41 -16.19 0.84 26.27
N ARG A 42 -14.94 1.26 25.99
CA ARG A 42 -14.23 2.22 26.85
C ARG A 42 -14.81 3.62 26.84
N ARG A 43 -15.42 4.04 25.73
CA ARG A 43 -15.99 5.38 25.56
C ARG A 43 -17.50 5.43 25.82
N ASN A 44 -18.12 4.30 26.17
CA ASN A 44 -19.56 4.15 26.34
C ASN A 44 -20.33 4.66 25.11
N ILE A 45 -19.93 4.17 23.94
CA ILE A 45 -20.54 4.46 22.63
C ILE A 45 -21.20 3.18 22.14
N ASP A 46 -22.38 3.31 21.54
CA ASP A 46 -23.09 2.17 20.95
C ASP A 46 -22.32 1.64 19.74
N LEU A 47 -22.19 0.32 19.68
CA LEU A 47 -21.61 -0.36 18.54
C LEU A 47 -22.69 -0.52 17.45
N PRO A 48 -22.37 -0.26 16.16
CA PRO A 48 -23.28 -0.53 15.08
C PRO A 48 -23.71 -2.01 15.02
N PRO A 49 -24.84 -2.31 14.36
CA PRO A 49 -25.23 -3.69 14.04
C PRO A 49 -24.09 -4.44 13.34
N ALA A 50 -24.00 -5.76 13.59
CA ALA A 50 -22.92 -6.59 13.05
C ALA A 50 -22.70 -6.47 11.53
N PRO A 51 -23.75 -6.36 10.68
CA PRO A 51 -23.55 -6.14 9.24
C PRO A 51 -22.84 -4.83 8.90
N ASP A 52 -23.22 -3.74 9.57
CA ASP A 52 -22.65 -2.41 9.33
C ASP A 52 -21.20 -2.36 9.81
N LEU A 53 -20.94 -2.91 10.99
CA LEU A 53 -19.59 -3.02 11.55
C LEU A 53 -18.66 -3.87 10.66
N ALA A 54 -19.19 -4.94 10.06
CA ALA A 54 -18.43 -5.77 9.12
C ALA A 54 -18.13 -5.00 7.82
N ALA A 55 -19.07 -4.18 7.33
CA ALA A 55 -18.86 -3.34 6.16
C ALA A 55 -17.77 -2.28 6.42
N ASP A 56 -17.81 -1.62 7.58
CA ASP A 56 -16.79 -0.66 8.01
C ASP A 56 -15.42 -1.33 8.13
N ALA A 57 -15.37 -2.52 8.75
CA ALA A 57 -14.14 -3.29 8.90
C ALA A 57 -13.51 -3.64 7.54
N LEU A 58 -14.31 -4.04 6.55
CA LEU A 58 -13.86 -4.30 5.18
C LEU A 58 -13.38 -3.02 4.48
N ALA A 59 -14.07 -1.90 4.69
CA ALA A 59 -13.68 -0.61 4.13
C ALA A 59 -12.32 -0.13 4.68
N ILE A 60 -12.06 -0.37 5.96
CA ILE A 60 -10.79 -0.06 6.62
C ILE A 60 -9.69 -1.03 6.14
N SER A 61 -9.94 -2.34 6.21
CA SER A 61 -8.95 -3.36 5.87
C SER A 61 -8.47 -3.30 4.42
N SER A 62 -9.36 -2.88 3.50
CA SER A 62 -9.02 -2.73 2.07
C SER A 62 -8.10 -1.55 1.77
N LYS A 63 -8.01 -0.58 2.68
CA LYS A 63 -7.21 0.65 2.50
C LYS A 63 -5.99 0.72 3.39
N LEU A 64 -6.00 0.02 4.53
CA LEU A 64 -4.94 0.08 5.52
C LEU A 64 -4.10 -1.20 5.54
N PRO A 65 -2.79 -1.05 5.32
CA PRO A 65 -1.83 -2.09 5.66
C PRO A 65 -1.85 -2.42 7.15
N ALA A 66 -1.65 -3.69 7.50
CA ALA A 66 -1.74 -4.20 8.87
C ALA A 66 -0.81 -3.46 9.86
N ASP A 67 0.39 -3.12 9.41
CA ASP A 67 1.35 -2.40 10.23
C ASP A 67 0.93 -0.94 10.49
N LEU A 68 0.34 -0.27 9.49
CA LEU A 68 -0.23 1.07 9.64
C LEU A 68 -1.53 1.09 10.43
N PHE A 69 -2.33 0.02 10.40
CA PHE A 69 -3.53 -0.07 11.22
C PHE A 69 -3.23 0.00 12.72
N ASN A 70 -2.17 -0.68 13.18
CA ASN A 70 -1.75 -0.60 14.58
C ASN A 70 -1.37 0.84 14.99
N LEU A 71 -0.64 1.54 14.12
CA LEU A 71 -0.28 2.94 14.34
C LEU A 71 -1.51 3.86 14.30
N ALA A 72 -2.43 3.63 13.36
CA ALA A 72 -3.70 4.35 13.25
C ALA A 72 -4.52 4.18 14.53
N CYS A 73 -4.63 2.95 15.05
CA CYS A 73 -5.29 2.66 16.32
C CYS A 73 -4.67 3.44 17.49
N GLN A 74 -3.34 3.50 17.57
CA GLN A 74 -2.64 4.26 18.60
C GLN A 74 -2.91 5.76 18.51
N ARG A 75 -2.85 6.33 17.30
CA ARG A 75 -3.14 7.75 17.05
C ARG A 75 -4.60 8.08 17.36
N LEU A 76 -5.53 7.25 16.91
CA LEU A 76 -6.96 7.40 17.25
C LEU A 76 -7.22 7.26 18.75
N TRP A 77 -6.52 6.36 19.44
CA TRP A 77 -6.67 6.23 20.87
C TRP A 77 -6.28 7.51 21.62
N THR A 78 -5.21 8.17 21.15
CA THR A 78 -4.58 9.31 21.82
C THR A 78 -5.24 10.64 21.44
N ASP A 79 -5.51 10.84 20.16
CA ASP A 79 -5.81 12.17 19.60
C ASP A 79 -7.26 12.32 19.14
N PHE A 80 -8.04 11.22 19.08
CA PHE A 80 -9.41 11.28 18.57
C PHE A 80 -10.35 11.95 19.58
N ALA A 81 -10.65 13.22 19.33
CA ALA A 81 -11.42 14.09 20.21
C ALA A 81 -12.95 13.93 20.07
N TYR A 82 -13.43 13.24 19.04
CA TYR A 82 -14.86 13.14 18.77
C TYR A 82 -15.56 12.09 19.64
N ARG A 83 -16.78 12.42 20.08
CA ARG A 83 -17.66 11.51 20.82
C ARG A 83 -18.49 10.63 19.88
N ARG A 84 -17.81 9.93 18.98
CA ARG A 84 -18.39 8.93 18.07
C ARG A 84 -17.40 7.78 17.88
N LEU A 85 -17.83 6.70 17.25
CA LEU A 85 -16.88 5.73 16.73
C LEU A 85 -16.11 6.34 15.54
N PRO A 86 -14.80 6.06 15.41
CA PRO A 86 -14.06 6.42 14.22
C PRO A 86 -14.67 5.77 12.99
N GLU A 87 -14.81 6.56 11.93
CA GLU A 87 -15.24 6.13 10.61
C GLU A 87 -14.02 5.65 9.82
N PRO A 88 -14.21 4.91 8.71
CA PRO A 88 -13.08 4.44 7.90
C PRO A 88 -12.10 5.54 7.47
N SER A 89 -12.58 6.76 7.23
CA SER A 89 -11.76 7.91 6.86
C SER A 89 -10.82 8.35 7.99
N ASP A 90 -11.24 8.24 9.25
CA ASP A 90 -10.42 8.65 10.41
C ASP A 90 -9.16 7.79 10.53
N PHE A 91 -9.27 6.49 10.26
CA PHE A 91 -8.11 5.60 10.23
C PHE A 91 -7.14 5.99 9.12
N THR A 92 -7.63 6.19 7.89
CA THR A 92 -6.76 6.57 6.77
C THR A 92 -6.13 7.95 6.99
N ASN A 93 -6.88 8.90 7.53
CA ASN A 93 -6.38 10.25 7.82
C ASN A 93 -5.32 10.23 8.92
N SER A 94 -5.46 9.35 9.90
CA SER A 94 -4.49 9.23 10.99
C SER A 94 -3.10 8.81 10.53
N VAL A 95 -2.95 8.19 9.35
CA VAL A 95 -1.66 7.72 8.78
C VAL A 95 -1.48 8.13 7.32
N ALA A 96 -2.15 9.20 6.90
CA ALA A 96 -2.18 9.64 5.50
C ALA A 96 -0.79 9.95 4.93
N ASP A 97 0.08 10.54 5.76
CA ASP A 97 1.47 10.84 5.44
C ASP A 97 2.26 9.59 5.06
N LEU A 98 2.09 8.51 5.82
CA LEU A 98 2.79 7.24 5.58
C LEU A 98 2.23 6.50 4.36
N LEU A 99 0.92 6.57 4.13
CA LEU A 99 0.28 6.05 2.93
C LEU A 99 0.78 6.79 1.68
N GLU A 100 0.91 8.11 1.74
CA GLU A 100 1.44 8.93 0.65
C GLU A 100 2.90 8.56 0.32
N ILE A 101 3.74 8.36 1.35
CA ILE A 101 5.12 7.90 1.17
C ILE A 101 5.16 6.55 0.44
N ARG A 102 4.33 5.59 0.86
CA ARG A 102 4.29 4.24 0.24
C ARG A 102 3.80 4.27 -1.20
N THR A 103 2.70 4.97 -1.46
CA THR A 103 2.13 5.09 -2.82
C THR A 103 3.10 5.82 -3.75
N THR A 104 3.80 6.84 -3.26
CA THR A 104 4.88 7.51 -4.00
C THR A 104 6.04 6.58 -4.32
N ALA A 105 6.47 5.74 -3.35
CA ALA A 105 7.52 4.76 -3.57
C ALA A 105 7.11 3.71 -4.62
N GLN A 106 5.88 3.21 -4.54
CA GLN A 106 5.30 2.28 -5.51
C GLN A 106 5.28 2.89 -6.92
N ALA A 107 4.83 4.13 -7.07
CA ALA A 107 4.83 4.82 -8.35
C ALA A 107 6.25 4.98 -8.93
N LYS A 108 7.26 5.27 -8.08
CA LYS A 108 8.66 5.35 -8.51
C LYS A 108 9.18 3.99 -9.01
N ILE A 109 8.90 2.92 -8.29
CA ILE A 109 9.31 1.56 -8.67
C ILE A 109 8.67 1.15 -10.00
N HIS A 110 7.37 1.38 -10.15
CA HIS A 110 6.66 1.12 -11.40
C HIS A 110 7.24 1.92 -12.59
N ASN A 111 7.53 3.21 -12.39
CA ASN A 111 8.16 4.04 -13.42
C ASN A 111 9.55 3.54 -13.83
N MET A 112 10.35 3.03 -12.88
CA MET A 112 11.66 2.44 -13.19
C MET A 112 11.53 1.15 -14.02
N GLU A 113 10.55 0.31 -13.69
CA GLU A 113 10.23 -0.91 -14.44
C GLU A 113 9.84 -0.60 -15.89
N MET A 114 8.92 0.35 -16.09
CA MET A 114 8.48 0.78 -17.43
C MET A 114 9.62 1.37 -18.27
N ARG A 115 10.52 2.15 -17.65
CA ARG A 115 11.72 2.68 -18.32
C ARG A 115 12.69 1.56 -18.74
N LEU A 116 12.85 0.53 -17.91
CA LEU A 116 13.71 -0.60 -18.23
C LEU A 116 13.14 -1.42 -19.39
N ALA A 117 11.84 -1.72 -19.36
CA ALA A 117 11.13 -2.43 -20.43
C ALA A 117 11.21 -1.67 -21.76
N SER A 118 10.97 -0.35 -21.74
CA SER A 118 11.04 0.51 -22.94
C SER A 118 12.43 0.47 -23.59
N ARG A 119 13.49 0.45 -22.78
CA ARG A 119 14.88 0.36 -23.28
C ARG A 119 15.19 -1.00 -23.92
N GLN A 120 14.68 -2.09 -23.35
CA GLN A 120 14.85 -3.43 -23.91
C GLN A 120 14.20 -3.53 -25.30
N ILE A 121 12.95 -3.07 -25.42
CA ILE A 121 12.22 -3.04 -26.70
C ILE A 121 12.98 -2.23 -27.76
N LEU A 122 13.55 -1.08 -27.37
CA LEU A 122 14.33 -0.25 -28.30
C LEU A 122 15.62 -0.94 -28.74
N LYS A 123 16.32 -1.62 -27.83
CA LYS A 123 17.54 -2.41 -28.13
C LYS A 123 17.22 -3.51 -29.13
N GLU A 124 16.16 -4.28 -28.89
CA GLU A 124 15.69 -5.34 -29.79
C GLU A 124 15.39 -4.81 -31.19
N LYS A 125 14.57 -3.76 -31.30
CA LYS A 125 14.24 -3.13 -32.58
C LYS A 125 15.47 -2.62 -33.33
N SER A 126 16.45 -2.07 -32.62
CA SER A 126 17.70 -1.57 -33.23
C SER A 126 18.58 -2.71 -33.76
N SER A 127 18.62 -3.85 -33.06
CA SER A 127 19.35 -5.04 -33.48
C SER A 127 18.71 -5.68 -34.70
N SER A 128 17.36 -5.81 -34.73
CA SER A 128 16.62 -6.36 -35.87
C SER A 128 16.78 -5.52 -37.14
N ARG A 129 16.84 -4.19 -37.04
CA ARG A 129 17.10 -3.31 -38.20
C ARG A 129 18.52 -3.49 -38.75
N ARG A 130 19.52 -3.65 -37.88
CA ARG A 130 20.92 -3.87 -38.31
C ARG A 130 21.13 -5.23 -38.96
N SER A 131 20.44 -6.27 -38.49
CA SER A 131 20.49 -7.59 -39.13
C SER A 131 19.80 -7.60 -40.51
N ALA A 132 18.73 -6.83 -40.67
CA ALA A 132 18.00 -6.72 -41.96
C ALA A 132 18.72 -5.87 -43.02
N GLN A 133 19.69 -5.02 -42.64
CA GLN A 133 20.49 -4.21 -43.58
C GLN A 133 21.80 -4.89 -44.02
N ARG A 134 22.15 -6.04 -43.44
CA ARG A 134 23.41 -6.77 -43.70
C ARG A 134 23.22 -8.09 -44.47
N GLY A 135 21.98 -8.49 -44.73
CA GLY A 135 21.62 -9.59 -45.63
C GLY A 135 21.00 -9.04 -46.89
#